data_AF-A0A2K3J9C8-F1
#
_entry.id   AF-A0A2K3J9C8-F1
#
_cell.length_a   1.000
_cell.length_b   1.000
_cell.length_c   1.000
_cell.angle_alpha   90.00
_cell.angle_beta   90.00
_cell.angle_gamma   90.00
#
_symmetry.space_group_name_H-M   'P 1'
#
loop_
_entity.id
_entity.type
_entity.pdbx_description
1 polymer ?
#
loop_
_entity_poly.entity_id
_entity_poly.type
_entity_poly.pdbx_seq_one_letter_code
_entity_poly.pdbx_strand_id
1 'polypeptide(L)'
;MPRSRRLRNLIREYKESPRFEKMSFIPPFIILIVEGILLIHAITINVPDIMVVELTLILLAISIVEMILVFGEIHRHYKQNNFDKILTIRLDDFITEKKEINVKKIVTDFIELHPEYNRYRNEAYYTTCAILETHKQKALEKEIIKKLETYIKRIKKADVDEIVAGFVDKYPNYRGSRNVIYEKTCKLKASNKNNNSN
;
A
#
# COMPACT_ATOMS: atom_id res chain seq x y z
N MET A 1 -0.37 32.54 -4.19
CA MET A 1 -1.67 32.36 -3.51
C MET A 1 -1.69 31.05 -2.70
N PRO A 2 -1.64 31.12 -1.36
CA PRO A 2 -1.48 29.94 -0.48
C PRO A 2 -2.74 29.08 -0.26
N ARG A 3 -3.95 29.62 -0.48
CA ARG A 3 -5.22 28.92 -0.16
C ARG A 3 -5.52 27.70 -1.06
N SER A 4 -5.08 27.72 -2.32
CA SER A 4 -5.31 26.62 -3.27
C SER A 4 -4.31 25.47 -3.17
N ARG A 5 -3.32 25.56 -2.28
CA ARG A 5 -2.35 24.50 -2.02
C ARG A 5 -2.94 23.41 -1.12
N ARG A 6 -3.75 23.80 -0.14
CA ARG A 6 -4.47 22.87 0.76
C ARG A 6 -5.53 22.06 0.02
N LEU A 7 -6.33 22.70 -0.83
CA LEU A 7 -7.36 22.03 -1.62
C LEU A 7 -6.75 21.05 -2.64
N ARG A 8 -5.66 21.43 -3.30
CA ARG A 8 -4.95 20.54 -4.23
C ARG A 8 -4.31 19.35 -3.53
N ASN A 9 -3.75 19.57 -2.34
CA ASN A 9 -3.26 18.46 -1.53
C ASN A 9 -4.43 17.54 -1.19
N LEU A 10 -5.54 18.04 -0.62
CA LEU A 10 -6.74 17.23 -0.34
C LEU A 10 -7.25 16.41 -1.55
N ILE A 11 -7.30 17.00 -2.75
CA ILE A 11 -7.70 16.29 -3.98
C ILE A 11 -6.69 15.18 -4.35
N ARG A 12 -5.39 15.43 -4.14
CA ARG A 12 -4.35 14.42 -4.35
C ARG A 12 -4.42 13.31 -3.30
N GLU A 13 -4.68 13.68 -2.05
CA GLU A 13 -4.88 12.75 -0.92
C GLU A 13 -6.09 11.83 -1.18
N TYR A 14 -7.19 12.39 -1.71
CA TYR A 14 -8.36 11.64 -2.14
C TYR A 14 -8.04 10.64 -3.28
N LYS A 15 -7.21 11.02 -4.25
CA LYS A 15 -6.88 10.17 -5.39
C LYS A 15 -6.10 8.91 -4.96
N GLU A 16 -5.29 9.00 -3.90
CA GLU A 16 -4.42 7.92 -3.41
C GLU A 16 -5.07 6.99 -2.36
N SER A 17 -6.25 7.35 -1.81
CA SER A 17 -6.96 6.53 -0.81
C SER A 17 -7.55 5.22 -1.40
N PRO A 18 -7.58 4.10 -0.63
CA PRO A 18 -8.14 2.81 -1.05
C PRO A 18 -9.62 2.88 -1.49
N ARG A 19 -10.03 1.96 -2.37
CA ARG A 19 -11.36 1.98 -3.03
C ARG A 19 -12.55 1.94 -2.06
N PHE A 20 -12.40 1.30 -0.90
CA PHE A 20 -13.46 1.18 0.10
C PHE A 20 -13.66 2.48 0.91
N GLU A 21 -12.57 3.19 1.23
CA GLU A 21 -12.66 4.53 1.82
C GLU A 21 -13.38 5.46 0.83
N LYS A 22 -13.01 5.45 -0.47
CA LYS A 22 -13.65 6.23 -1.53
C LYS A 22 -15.18 6.08 -1.62
N MET A 23 -15.74 4.90 -1.35
CA MET A 23 -17.18 4.66 -1.41
C MET A 23 -17.95 5.26 -0.21
N SER A 24 -17.33 5.31 0.98
CA SER A 24 -17.95 5.90 2.18
C SER A 24 -18.19 7.41 2.06
N PHE A 25 -17.53 8.08 1.11
CA PHE A 25 -17.67 9.52 0.88
C PHE A 25 -18.90 9.90 0.06
N ILE A 26 -19.40 9.00 -0.79
CA ILE A 26 -20.46 9.35 -1.73
C ILE A 26 -21.77 9.74 -0.99
N PRO A 27 -22.21 9.03 0.06
CA PRO A 27 -23.48 9.33 0.71
C PRO A 27 -23.55 10.72 1.37
N PRO A 28 -22.58 11.17 2.19
CA PRO A 28 -22.66 12.51 2.81
C PRO A 28 -22.70 13.66 1.80
N PHE A 29 -22.01 13.56 0.66
CA PHE A 29 -22.09 14.57 -0.40
C PHE A 29 -23.43 14.57 -1.12
N ILE A 30 -24.01 13.38 -1.37
CA ILE A 30 -25.35 13.28 -1.98
C ILE A 30 -26.41 13.87 -1.04
N ILE A 31 -26.34 13.55 0.25
CA ILE A 31 -27.27 14.09 1.26
C ILE A 31 -27.20 15.62 1.28
N LEU A 32 -26.00 16.20 1.33
CA LEU A 32 -25.84 17.65 1.35
C LEU A 32 -26.35 18.34 0.05
N ILE A 33 -26.19 17.69 -1.11
CA ILE A 33 -26.77 18.19 -2.38
C ILE A 33 -28.30 18.17 -2.33
N VAL A 34 -28.89 17.08 -1.85
CA VAL A 34 -30.34 16.93 -1.73
C VAL A 34 -30.91 17.96 -0.74
N GLU A 35 -30.28 18.14 0.41
CA GLU A 35 -30.65 19.15 1.40
C GLU A 35 -30.56 20.58 0.85
N GLY A 36 -29.52 20.88 0.08
CA GLY A 36 -29.39 22.17 -0.60
C GLY A 36 -30.52 22.42 -1.60
N ILE A 37 -30.92 21.41 -2.37
CA ILE A 37 -32.07 21.50 -3.29
C ILE A 37 -33.37 21.72 -2.52
N LEU A 38 -33.58 20.98 -1.42
CA LEU A 38 -34.77 21.14 -0.57
C LEU A 38 -34.85 22.53 0.06
N LEU A 39 -33.73 23.06 0.54
CA LEU A 39 -33.68 24.40 1.13
C LEU A 39 -33.95 25.50 0.09
N ILE A 40 -33.35 25.39 -1.11
CA ILE A 40 -33.64 26.30 -2.22
C ILE A 40 -35.13 26.25 -2.56
N HIS A 41 -35.69 25.04 -2.70
CA HIS A 41 -37.09 24.87 -3.02
C HIS A 41 -38.02 25.46 -1.95
N ALA A 42 -37.72 25.22 -0.67
CA ALA A 42 -38.49 25.72 0.47
C ALA A 42 -38.50 27.26 0.57
N ILE A 43 -37.40 27.92 0.18
CA ILE A 43 -37.28 29.39 0.20
C ILE A 43 -37.92 30.03 -1.04
N THR A 44 -37.97 29.31 -2.17
CA THR A 44 -38.45 29.87 -3.46
C THR A 44 -39.97 29.75 -3.64
N ILE A 45 -40.66 29.01 -2.76
CA ILE A 45 -42.13 28.93 -2.76
C ILE A 45 -42.75 30.27 -2.31
N ASN A 46 -43.83 30.68 -2.98
CA ASN A 46 -44.52 31.96 -2.75
C ASN A 46 -45.00 32.19 -1.30
N VAL A 47 -45.23 31.12 -0.54
CA VAL A 47 -45.51 31.16 0.90
C VAL A 47 -44.58 30.15 1.56
N PRO A 48 -43.35 30.55 1.94
CA PRO A 48 -42.39 29.62 2.51
C PRO A 48 -42.93 29.08 3.84
N ASP A 49 -42.98 27.76 3.97
CA ASP A 49 -43.32 27.11 5.23
C ASP A 49 -42.11 27.23 6.16
N ILE A 50 -42.23 28.12 7.15
CA ILE A 50 -41.16 28.46 8.09
C ILE A 50 -40.68 27.21 8.84
N MET A 51 -41.58 26.28 9.17
CA MET A 51 -41.23 25.04 9.87
C MET A 51 -40.35 24.14 8.99
N VAL A 52 -40.66 24.05 7.69
CA VAL A 52 -39.88 23.27 6.73
C VAL A 52 -38.50 23.89 6.51
N VAL A 53 -38.42 25.22 6.41
CA VAL A 53 -37.15 25.95 6.27
C VAL A 53 -36.27 25.77 7.51
N GLU A 54 -36.83 25.86 8.72
CA GLU A 54 -36.08 25.67 9.96
C GLU A 54 -35.54 24.24 10.10
N LEU A 55 -36.39 23.23 9.84
CA LEU A 55 -35.98 21.82 9.88
C LEU A 55 -34.89 21.49 8.86
N THR A 56 -35.01 22.00 7.62
CA THR A 56 -33.99 21.78 6.58
C THR A 56 -32.68 22.49 6.92
N LEU A 57 -32.72 23.62 7.63
CA LEU A 57 -31.51 24.33 8.07
C LEU A 57 -30.80 23.59 9.22
N ILE A 58 -31.55 22.96 10.13
CA ILE A 58 -30.99 22.08 11.17
C ILE A 58 -30.34 20.84 10.55
N LEU A 59 -31.03 20.19 9.59
CA LEU A 59 -30.49 19.05 8.83
C LEU A 59 -29.18 19.41 8.12
N LEU A 60 -29.16 20.56 7.43
CA LEU A 60 -27.97 21.06 6.76
C LEU A 60 -26.80 21.27 7.74
N ALA A 61 -27.07 21.80 8.94
CA ALA A 61 -26.04 21.97 9.97
C ALA A 61 -25.46 20.63 10.44
N ILE A 62 -26.31 19.62 10.65
CA ILE A 62 -25.89 18.25 11.01
C ILE A 62 -25.01 17.65 9.89
N SER A 63 -25.44 17.77 8.63
CA SER A 63 -24.69 17.26 7.47
C SER A 63 -23.34 17.95 7.29
N ILE A 64 -23.23 19.25 7.60
CA ILE A 64 -21.94 19.96 7.61
C ILE A 64 -21.01 19.40 8.70
N VAL A 65 -21.52 19.14 9.89
CA VAL A 65 -20.73 18.55 10.99
C VAL A 65 -20.26 17.14 10.62
N GLU A 66 -21.14 16.31 10.05
CA GLU A 66 -20.79 14.98 9.57
C GLU A 66 -19.66 15.04 8.53
N MET A 67 -19.75 15.98 7.58
CA MET A 67 -18.70 16.19 6.59
C MET A 67 -17.35 16.54 7.24
N ILE A 68 -17.33 17.39 8.26
CA ILE A 68 -16.10 17.73 9.00
C ILE A 68 -15.51 16.50 9.69
N LEU A 69 -16.33 15.67 10.34
CA LEU A 69 -15.88 14.46 11.02
C LEU A 69 -15.26 13.46 10.03
N VAL A 70 -15.97 13.21 8.93
CA VAL A 70 -15.53 12.34 7.84
C VAL A 70 -14.20 12.83 7.23
N PHE A 71 -14.05 14.14 7.03
CA PHE A 71 -12.77 14.72 6.60
C PHE A 71 -11.64 14.57 7.64
N GLY A 72 -11.96 14.73 8.92
CA GLY A 72 -10.99 14.53 10.00
C GLY A 72 -10.46 13.09 10.05
N GLU A 73 -11.35 12.11 9.85
CA GLU A 73 -11.02 10.70 9.80
C GLU A 73 -10.14 10.36 8.59
N ILE A 74 -10.44 10.92 7.40
CA ILE A 74 -9.55 10.82 6.22
C ILE A 74 -8.18 11.35 6.54
N HIS A 75 -8.09 12.56 7.08
CA HIS A 75 -6.80 13.20 7.28
C HIS A 75 -5.92 12.37 8.21
N ARG A 76 -6.53 11.74 9.22
CA ARG A 76 -5.86 10.83 10.13
C ARG A 76 -5.42 9.54 9.44
N HIS A 77 -6.31 8.88 8.72
CA HIS A 77 -6.00 7.64 8.00
C HIS A 77 -4.97 7.83 6.87
N TYR A 78 -5.10 8.92 6.10
CA TYR A 78 -4.17 9.29 5.05
C TYR A 78 -2.79 9.61 5.62
N LYS A 79 -2.73 10.40 6.69
CA LYS A 79 -1.45 10.74 7.34
C LYS A 79 -0.75 9.50 7.87
N GLN A 80 -1.48 8.52 8.39
CA GLN A 80 -0.90 7.27 8.89
C GLN A 80 -0.42 6.37 7.73
N ASN A 81 -1.29 6.06 6.76
CA ASN A 81 -0.95 5.17 5.64
C ASN A 81 0.11 5.76 4.69
N ASN A 82 0.10 7.08 4.47
CA ASN A 82 1.05 7.70 3.54
C ASN A 82 2.39 8.00 4.20
N PHE A 83 2.42 8.25 5.51
CA PHE A 83 3.68 8.35 6.24
C PHE A 83 4.45 7.04 6.20
N ASP A 84 3.80 5.91 6.48
CA ASP A 84 4.43 4.59 6.48
C ASP A 84 4.95 4.21 5.09
N LYS A 85 4.17 4.49 4.04
CA LYS A 85 4.60 4.26 2.65
C LYS A 85 5.80 5.12 2.26
N ILE A 86 5.75 6.43 2.56
CA ILE A 86 6.85 7.35 2.22
C ILE A 86 8.11 6.98 3.01
N LEU A 87 7.97 6.65 4.30
CA LEU A 87 9.07 6.20 5.15
C LEU A 87 9.69 4.93 4.60
N THR A 88 8.86 3.94 4.20
CA THR A 88 9.32 2.68 3.62
C THR A 88 10.10 2.91 2.33
N ILE A 89 9.57 3.72 1.41
CA ILE A 89 10.25 4.01 0.13
C ILE A 89 11.60 4.69 0.38
N ARG A 90 11.62 5.74 1.21
CA ARG A 90 12.88 6.47 1.47
C ARG A 90 13.92 5.59 2.17
N LEU A 91 13.50 4.76 3.13
CA LEU A 91 14.41 3.83 3.80
C LEU A 91 14.92 2.76 2.83
N ASP A 92 14.06 2.26 1.93
CA ASP A 92 14.45 1.26 0.94
C ASP A 92 15.49 1.80 -0.05
N ASP A 93 15.27 3.02 -0.56
CA ASP A 93 16.22 3.74 -1.41
C ASP A 93 17.54 3.95 -0.66
N PHE A 94 17.48 4.44 0.58
CA PHE A 94 18.66 4.70 1.41
C PHE A 94 19.48 3.43 1.69
N ILE A 95 18.82 2.31 2.02
CA ILE A 95 19.46 1.01 2.27
C ILE A 95 20.12 0.49 0.98
N THR A 96 19.43 0.63 -0.15
CA THR A 96 19.90 0.17 -1.45
C THR A 96 21.15 0.95 -1.91
N GLU A 97 21.19 2.26 -1.65
CA GLU A 97 22.34 3.12 -1.97
C GLU A 97 23.55 2.84 -1.07
N LYS A 98 23.35 2.78 0.25
CA LYS A 98 24.44 2.60 1.22
C LYS A 98 24.99 1.17 1.26
N LYS A 99 24.20 0.17 0.86
CA LYS A 99 24.51 -1.28 0.97
C LYS A 99 24.92 -1.71 2.38
N GLU A 100 24.49 -0.95 3.40
CA GLU A 100 24.74 -1.25 4.81
C GLU A 100 23.69 -2.25 5.29
N ILE A 101 24.08 -3.20 6.14
CA ILE A 101 23.19 -4.26 6.65
C ILE A 101 22.84 -4.01 8.13
N ASN A 102 23.60 -3.15 8.81
CA ASN A 102 23.38 -2.85 10.21
C ASN A 102 22.20 -1.89 10.42
N VAL A 103 21.07 -2.42 10.89
CA VAL A 103 19.83 -1.68 11.19
C VAL A 103 20.10 -0.43 12.02
N LYS A 104 20.85 -0.54 13.12
CA LYS A 104 21.09 0.58 14.04
C LYS A 104 21.84 1.71 13.37
N LYS A 105 22.82 1.37 12.53
CA LYS A 105 23.60 2.35 11.77
C LYS A 105 22.76 3.00 10.68
N ILE A 106 22.02 2.20 9.91
CA ILE A 106 21.09 2.68 8.88
C ILE A 106 20.10 3.70 9.46
N VAL A 107 19.45 3.36 10.58
CA VAL A 107 18.47 4.25 11.22
C VAL A 107 19.13 5.52 11.74
N THR A 108 20.35 5.42 12.28
CA THR A 108 21.07 6.59 12.80
C THR A 108 21.48 7.52 11.66
N ASP A 109 22.15 7.01 10.63
CA ASP A 109 22.56 7.77 9.45
C ASP A 109 21.33 8.37 8.73
N PHE A 110 20.22 7.63 8.64
CA PHE A 110 18.98 8.10 8.03
C PHE A 110 18.37 9.27 8.80
N ILE A 111 18.34 9.21 10.14
CA ILE A 111 17.82 10.30 10.98
C ILE A 111 18.74 11.52 10.96
N GLU A 112 20.05 11.33 10.88
CA GLU A 112 21.01 12.42 10.73
C GLU A 112 20.79 13.18 9.40
N LEU A 113 20.49 12.46 8.32
CA LEU A 113 20.16 13.05 7.01
C LEU A 113 18.74 13.64 6.94
N HIS A 114 17.81 13.05 7.68
CA HIS A 114 16.40 13.45 7.70
C HIS A 114 15.89 13.66 9.14
N PRO A 115 16.28 14.76 9.80
CA PRO A 115 15.95 15.01 11.21
C PRO A 115 14.44 15.14 11.46
N GLU A 116 13.63 15.39 10.43
CA GLU A 116 12.17 15.38 10.52
C GLU A 116 11.57 14.03 10.96
N TYR A 117 12.33 12.93 10.81
CA TYR A 117 11.95 11.59 11.25
C TYR A 117 12.45 11.22 12.65
N ASN A 118 13.15 12.12 13.36
CA ASN A 118 13.71 11.80 14.67
C ASN A 118 12.65 11.34 15.69
N ARG A 119 11.45 11.95 15.64
CA ARG A 119 10.31 11.55 16.48
C ARG A 119 9.71 10.19 16.13
N TYR A 120 10.11 9.60 15.00
CA TYR A 120 9.62 8.33 14.46
C TYR A 120 10.74 7.28 14.37
N ARG A 121 11.74 7.38 15.25
CA ARG A 121 12.92 6.53 15.23
C ARG A 121 12.58 5.04 15.39
N ASN A 122 11.56 4.74 16.19
CA ASN A 122 11.13 3.36 16.42
C ASN A 122 10.46 2.78 15.17
N GLU A 123 9.59 3.55 14.52
CA GLU A 123 8.96 3.21 13.26
C GLU A 123 10.02 2.99 12.17
N ALA A 124 10.98 3.91 12.05
CA ALA A 124 12.10 3.77 11.12
C ALA A 124 12.92 2.49 11.38
N TYR A 125 13.12 2.11 12.64
CA TYR A 125 13.79 0.86 13.01
C TYR A 125 13.04 -0.37 12.55
N TYR A 126 11.75 -0.49 12.87
CA TYR A 126 10.93 -1.64 12.46
C TYR A 126 10.79 -1.73 10.94
N THR A 127 10.58 -0.60 10.26
CA THR A 127 10.53 -0.54 8.80
C THR A 127 11.86 -0.99 8.19
N THR A 128 12.99 -0.55 8.73
CA THR A 128 14.32 -1.00 8.28
C THR A 128 14.51 -2.51 8.43
N CYS A 129 14.12 -3.08 9.58
CA CYS A 129 14.15 -4.53 9.78
C CYS A 129 13.32 -5.27 8.72
N ALA A 130 12.10 -4.82 8.46
CA ALA A 130 11.19 -5.43 7.49
C ALA A 130 11.75 -5.36 6.05
N ILE A 131 12.35 -4.23 5.67
CA ILE A 131 12.98 -4.05 4.36
C ILE A 131 14.16 -5.02 4.19
N LEU A 132 15.05 -5.09 5.18
CA LEU A 132 16.21 -5.98 5.14
C LEU A 132 15.81 -7.46 5.08
N GLU A 133 14.78 -7.86 5.82
CA GLU A 133 14.22 -9.21 5.74
C GLU A 133 13.67 -9.51 4.34
N THR A 134 12.93 -8.55 3.76
CA THR A 134 12.42 -8.65 2.39
C THR A 134 13.56 -8.77 1.37
N HIS A 135 14.64 -8.01 1.52
CA HIS A 135 15.83 -8.08 0.66
C HIS A 135 16.53 -9.43 0.77
N LYS A 136 16.68 -9.95 1.99
CA LYS A 136 17.25 -11.27 2.25
C LYS A 136 16.41 -12.38 1.59
N GLN A 137 15.09 -12.32 1.72
CA GLN A 137 14.18 -13.30 1.12
C GLN A 137 14.23 -13.25 -0.42
N LYS A 138 14.20 -12.05 -1.01
CA LYS A 138 14.35 -11.85 -2.47
C LYS A 138 15.71 -12.38 -2.98
N ALA A 139 16.79 -12.17 -2.23
CA ALA A 139 18.11 -12.68 -2.58
C ALA A 139 18.17 -14.21 -2.56
N LEU A 140 17.59 -14.83 -1.53
CA LEU A 140 17.46 -16.28 -1.41
C LEU A 140 16.61 -16.88 -2.54
N GLU A 141 15.47 -16.27 -2.87
CA GLU A 141 14.65 -16.69 -4.00
C GLU A 141 15.42 -16.65 -5.33
N LYS A 142 16.17 -15.57 -5.58
CA LYS A 142 17.02 -15.46 -6.78
C LYS A 142 18.07 -16.57 -6.85
N GLU A 143 18.70 -16.90 -5.71
CA GLU A 143 19.69 -17.97 -5.65
C GLU A 143 19.06 -19.34 -5.96
N ILE A 144 17.90 -19.63 -5.36
CA ILE A 144 17.13 -20.86 -5.61
C ILE A 144 16.80 -20.98 -7.09
N ILE A 145 16.24 -19.92 -7.70
CA ILE A 145 15.86 -19.92 -9.12
C ILE A 145 17.08 -20.23 -10.01
N LYS A 146 18.21 -19.55 -9.78
CA LYS A 146 19.44 -19.76 -10.56
C LYS A 146 19.94 -21.21 -10.48
N LYS A 147 19.95 -21.79 -9.28
CA LYS A 147 20.34 -23.19 -9.07
C LYS A 147 19.33 -24.16 -9.67
N LEU A 148 18.03 -23.87 -9.56
CA LEU A 148 16.95 -24.68 -10.07
C LEU A 148 16.94 -24.71 -11.60
N GLU A 149 17.13 -23.58 -12.27
CA GLU A 149 17.30 -23.52 -13.73
C GLU A 149 18.49 -24.35 -14.21
N THR A 150 19.63 -24.25 -13.51
CA THR A 150 20.83 -25.04 -13.81
C THR A 150 20.58 -26.53 -13.62
N TYR A 151 19.80 -26.90 -12.60
CA TYR A 151 19.43 -28.27 -12.30
C TYR A 151 18.46 -28.85 -13.34
N ILE A 152 17.39 -28.12 -13.67
CA ILE A 152 16.39 -28.51 -14.67
C ILE A 152 17.04 -28.66 -16.06
N LYS A 153 17.95 -27.77 -16.45
CA LYS A 153 18.68 -27.89 -17.74
C LYS A 153 19.43 -29.22 -17.88
N ARG A 154 19.88 -29.82 -16.76
CA ARG A 154 20.58 -31.11 -16.75
C ARG A 154 19.63 -32.30 -16.80
N ILE A 155 18.36 -32.10 -16.45
CA ILE A 155 17.35 -33.16 -16.33
C ILE A 155 16.33 -32.97 -17.45
N LYS A 156 16.54 -33.68 -18.57
CA LYS A 156 15.77 -33.47 -19.81
C LYS A 156 14.29 -33.86 -19.73
N LYS A 157 13.92 -34.82 -18.86
CA LYS A 157 12.54 -35.28 -18.67
C LYS A 157 12.37 -35.82 -17.25
N ALA A 158 11.90 -34.98 -16.35
CA ALA A 158 11.44 -35.40 -15.02
C ALA A 158 10.16 -34.65 -14.67
N ASP A 159 9.33 -35.27 -13.84
CA ASP A 159 8.15 -34.60 -13.35
C ASP A 159 8.49 -33.49 -12.33
N VAL A 160 7.57 -32.55 -12.10
CA VAL A 160 7.79 -31.45 -11.14
C VAL A 160 8.16 -32.02 -9.77
N ASP A 161 7.47 -33.07 -9.32
CA ASP A 161 7.73 -33.67 -8.01
C ASP A 161 9.11 -34.32 -7.92
N GLU A 162 9.55 -34.99 -8.99
CA GLU A 162 10.89 -35.60 -9.08
C GLU A 162 11.99 -34.53 -9.10
N ILE A 163 11.77 -33.42 -9.81
CA ILE A 163 12.70 -32.29 -9.86
C ILE A 163 12.81 -31.67 -8.47
N VAL A 164 11.69 -31.43 -7.79
CA VAL A 164 11.67 -30.81 -6.46
C VAL A 164 12.34 -31.73 -5.44
N ALA A 165 12.01 -33.03 -5.41
CA ALA A 165 12.62 -33.99 -4.52
C ALA A 165 14.15 -34.08 -4.74
N GLY A 166 14.58 -34.30 -5.99
CA GLY A 166 16.00 -34.40 -6.31
C GLY A 166 16.77 -33.09 -6.08
N PHE A 167 16.15 -31.93 -6.29
CA PHE A 167 16.77 -30.64 -5.98
C PHE A 167 16.96 -30.45 -4.47
N VAL A 168 15.95 -30.79 -3.67
CA VAL A 168 16.00 -30.69 -2.20
C VAL A 168 17.00 -31.69 -1.60
N ASP A 169 17.12 -32.88 -2.18
CA ASP A 169 18.13 -33.85 -1.76
C ASP A 169 19.55 -33.41 -2.11
N LYS A 170 19.74 -32.81 -3.29
CA LYS A 170 21.02 -32.25 -3.71
C LYS A 170 21.42 -30.99 -2.94
N TYR A 171 20.44 -30.18 -2.52
CA TYR A 171 20.64 -28.95 -1.78
C TYR A 171 19.80 -28.94 -0.49
N PRO A 172 20.22 -29.69 0.55
CA PRO A 172 19.44 -29.87 1.77
C PRO A 172 19.18 -28.56 2.53
N ASN A 173 20.03 -27.55 2.36
CA ASN A 173 19.89 -26.23 2.97
C ASN A 173 18.61 -25.48 2.53
N TYR A 174 17.94 -25.91 1.45
CA TYR A 174 16.68 -25.31 0.99
C TYR A 174 15.43 -26.13 1.34
N ARG A 175 15.55 -27.17 2.18
CA ARG A 175 14.40 -27.99 2.63
C ARG A 175 13.25 -27.14 3.18
N GLY A 176 13.56 -26.09 3.94
CA GLY A 176 12.58 -25.16 4.50
C GLY A 176 11.84 -24.30 3.47
N SER A 177 12.32 -24.24 2.22
CA SER A 177 11.72 -23.46 1.13
C SER A 177 11.07 -24.34 0.06
N ARG A 178 10.68 -25.58 0.39
CA ARG A 178 10.12 -26.55 -0.57
C ARG A 178 8.93 -26.01 -1.36
N ASN A 179 8.03 -25.28 -0.71
CA ASN A 179 6.85 -24.69 -1.37
C ASN A 179 7.25 -23.66 -2.44
N VAL A 180 8.24 -22.82 -2.14
CA VAL A 180 8.79 -21.84 -3.09
C VAL A 180 9.46 -22.57 -4.25
N ILE A 181 10.25 -23.62 -3.99
CA ILE A 181 10.89 -24.43 -5.03
C ILE A 181 9.84 -25.05 -5.95
N TYR A 182 8.78 -25.63 -5.40
CA TYR A 182 7.68 -26.23 -6.16
C TYR A 182 6.99 -25.21 -7.07
N GLU A 183 6.56 -24.08 -6.52
CA GLU A 183 5.87 -23.02 -7.28
C GLU A 183 6.75 -22.50 -8.44
N LYS A 184 8.04 -22.25 -8.19
CA LYS A 184 8.96 -21.78 -9.23
C LYS A 184 9.26 -22.87 -10.27
N THR A 185 9.34 -24.14 -9.86
CA THR A 185 9.53 -25.28 -10.78
C THR A 185 8.37 -25.39 -11.76
N CYS A 186 7.12 -25.28 -11.28
CA CYS A 186 5.92 -25.23 -12.12
C CYS A 186 6.00 -24.11 -13.16
N LYS A 187 6.34 -22.88 -12.72
CA LYS A 187 6.49 -21.71 -13.60
C LYS A 187 7.56 -21.91 -14.68
N LEU A 188 8.73 -22.41 -14.30
CA LEU A 188 9.85 -22.66 -15.23
C LEU A 188 9.50 -23.76 -16.26
N LYS A 189 8.83 -24.83 -15.85
CA LYS A 189 8.41 -25.91 -16.75
C LYS A 189 7.32 -25.45 -17.72
N ALA A 190 6.36 -24.64 -17.26
CA ALA A 190 5.36 -24.01 -18.13
C ALA A 190 5.99 -23.09 -19.18
N SER A 191 6.97 -22.26 -18.78
CA SER A 191 7.68 -21.37 -19.70
C SER A 191 8.51 -22.13 -20.75
N ASN A 192 9.17 -23.23 -20.37
CA ASN A 192 9.93 -24.06 -21.31
C ASN A 192 9.05 -24.84 -22.29
N LYS A 193 7.82 -25.20 -21.90
CA LYS A 193 6.86 -25.88 -22.78
C LYS A 193 6.37 -24.94 -23.90
N ASN A 194 6.11 -23.67 -23.58
CA ASN A 194 5.69 -22.67 -24.57
C ASN A 194 6.81 -22.30 -25.56
N ASN A 195 8.08 -22.29 -25.12
CA ASN A 195 9.22 -21.98 -26.00
C ASN A 195 9.59 -23.11 -26.97
N ASN A 196 9.14 -24.34 -26.73
CA ASN A 196 9.35 -25.50 -27.62
C ASN A 196 8.15 -25.80 -28.53
N SER A 197 7.13 -24.93 -28.54
CA SER A 197 5.92 -25.07 -29.38
C SER A 197 5.77 -23.95 -30.43
N ASN A 198 6.79 -23.10 -30.57
CA ASN A 198 7.02 -22.18 -31.70
C ASN A 198 8.23 -22.67 -32.50
#